data_AF-X1FMN0-F1
#
_entry.id   AF-X1FMN0-F1
#
_cell.length_a   1.000
_cell.length_b   1.000
_cell.length_c   1.000
_cell.angle_alpha   90.00
_cell.angle_beta   90.00
_cell.angle_gamma   90.00
#
_symmetry.space_group_name_H-M   'P 1'
#
loop_
_entity.id
_entity.type
_entity.pdbx_description
1 polymer ?
#
loop_
_entity_poly.entity_id
_entity_poly.type
_entity_poly.pdbx_seq_one_letter_code
_entity_poly.pdbx_strand_id
1 'polypeptide(L)'
;LGLNADIPTGPSKRKKAMGYPDIIFWYKDNPYYLECKTYNIENIETTQRSFYFSPSDEFKIIYDAPHFIISFEIYVAGEKENKHIYKCKHYKILSIESLSLDVKYEFNSNNKRMYSGKDGTIVLAEGEIK
;
A
#
# COMPACT_ATOMS: atom_id res chain seq x y z
N LEU A 1 -9.35 -23.44 -7.53
CA LEU A 1 -9.16 -22.60 -8.74
C LEU A 1 -7.71 -22.57 -9.23
N GLY A 2 -6.68 -22.73 -8.38
CA GLY A 2 -5.29 -22.90 -8.85
C GLY A 2 -4.80 -21.74 -9.73
N LEU A 3 -5.21 -20.51 -9.39
CA LEU A 3 -4.90 -19.32 -10.17
C LEU A 3 -3.40 -19.04 -10.12
N ASN A 4 -2.83 -18.64 -11.24
CA ASN A 4 -1.44 -18.21 -11.32
C ASN A 4 -1.33 -16.80 -10.73
N ALA A 5 -0.69 -16.66 -9.57
CA ALA A 5 -0.53 -15.41 -8.84
C ALA A 5 0.94 -15.11 -8.54
N ASP A 6 1.33 -13.84 -8.63
CA ASP A 6 2.68 -13.37 -8.32
C ASP A 6 2.64 -11.93 -7.76
N ILE A 7 3.79 -11.46 -7.27
CA ILE A 7 4.01 -10.05 -6.92
C ILE A 7 4.11 -9.24 -8.22
N PRO A 8 3.33 -8.15 -8.37
CA PRO A 8 3.41 -7.29 -9.55
C PRO A 8 4.82 -6.75 -9.78
N THR A 9 5.18 -6.64 -11.05
CA THR A 9 6.45 -6.03 -11.49
C THR A 9 6.18 -4.73 -12.20
N GLY A 10 7.12 -3.78 -12.08
CA GLY A 10 7.07 -2.56 -12.86
C GLY A 10 7.56 -2.76 -14.31
N PRO A 11 7.56 -1.69 -15.12
CA PRO A 11 8.07 -1.71 -16.49
C PRO A 11 9.49 -2.30 -16.61
N SER A 12 10.37 -2.06 -15.63
CA SER A 12 11.72 -2.68 -15.60
C SER A 12 11.74 -4.17 -15.24
N LYS A 13 10.58 -4.81 -15.07
CA LYS A 13 10.41 -6.21 -14.63
C LYS A 13 11.01 -6.54 -13.26
N ARG A 14 11.36 -5.52 -12.47
CA ARG A 14 11.84 -5.70 -11.10
C ARG A 14 10.65 -5.84 -10.15
N LYS A 15 10.69 -6.86 -9.29
CA LYS A 15 9.72 -7.04 -8.20
C LYS A 15 9.94 -5.96 -7.15
N LYS A 16 8.86 -5.36 -6.67
CA LYS A 16 8.86 -4.39 -5.58
C LYS A 16 8.08 -4.97 -4.40
N ALA A 17 8.73 -5.08 -3.24
CA ALA A 17 8.07 -5.54 -2.02
C ALA A 17 7.02 -4.52 -1.52
N MET A 18 7.22 -3.24 -1.80
CA MET A 18 6.38 -2.15 -1.32
C MET A 18 5.53 -1.52 -2.43
N GLY A 19 4.42 -0.91 -2.02
CA GLY A 19 3.51 -0.18 -2.89
C GLY A 19 2.40 -1.07 -3.45
N TYR A 20 1.35 -0.41 -3.91
CA TYR A 20 0.15 -1.04 -4.45
C TYR A 20 0.35 -1.51 -5.91
N PRO A 21 -0.23 -2.65 -6.33
CA PRO A 21 -0.93 -3.65 -5.51
C PRO A 21 0.02 -4.74 -4.96
N ASP A 22 -0.49 -5.54 -4.01
CA ASP A 22 0.24 -6.67 -3.44
C ASP A 22 0.42 -7.85 -4.42
N ILE A 23 -0.64 -8.20 -5.16
CA ILE A 23 -0.72 -9.41 -5.99
C ILE A 23 -1.26 -9.07 -7.38
N ILE A 24 -0.72 -9.73 -8.41
CA ILE A 24 -1.35 -9.89 -9.73
C ILE A 24 -1.67 -11.37 -9.93
N PHE A 25 -2.84 -11.68 -10.47
CA PHE A 25 -3.20 -13.05 -10.82
C PHE A 25 -3.91 -13.12 -12.18
N TRP A 26 -3.91 -14.32 -12.77
CA TRP A 26 -4.46 -14.55 -14.10
C TRP A 26 -5.63 -15.51 -14.06
N TYR A 27 -6.70 -15.16 -14.77
CA TYR A 27 -7.85 -16.04 -14.99
C TYR A 27 -8.31 -15.92 -16.44
N LYS A 28 -8.34 -17.06 -17.16
CA LYS A 28 -8.68 -17.12 -18.59
C LYS A 28 -7.89 -16.08 -19.41
N ASP A 29 -6.57 -16.05 -19.22
CA ASP A 29 -5.63 -15.12 -19.88
C ASP A 29 -5.88 -13.62 -19.61
N ASN A 30 -6.75 -13.27 -18.65
CA ASN A 30 -6.97 -11.91 -18.22
C ASN A 30 -6.25 -11.63 -16.90
N PRO A 31 -5.52 -10.50 -16.79
CA PRO A 31 -4.88 -10.08 -15.55
C PRO A 31 -5.90 -9.47 -14.58
N TYR A 32 -5.62 -9.63 -13.29
CA TYR A 32 -6.37 -9.03 -12.19
C TYR A 32 -5.40 -8.62 -11.09
N TYR A 33 -5.69 -7.49 -10.44
CA TYR A 33 -4.91 -7.02 -9.31
C TYR A 33 -5.64 -7.25 -8.00
N LEU A 34 -4.90 -7.64 -6.95
CA LEU A 34 -5.42 -7.89 -5.62
C LEU A 34 -4.55 -7.22 -4.56
N GLU A 35 -5.20 -6.45 -3.70
CA GLU A 35 -4.61 -5.84 -2.50
C GLU A 35 -5.12 -6.56 -1.26
N CYS A 36 -4.25 -6.83 -0.30
CA CYS A 36 -4.61 -7.45 0.97
C CYS A 36 -4.64 -6.41 2.08
N LYS A 37 -5.75 -6.35 2.82
CA LYS A 37 -5.88 -5.47 3.98
C LYS A 37 -6.43 -6.21 5.19
N THR A 38 -6.16 -5.63 6.36
CA THR A 38 -6.81 -6.01 7.61
C THR A 38 -7.60 -4.83 8.15
N TYR A 39 -8.70 -5.09 8.83
CA TYR A 39 -9.49 -4.06 9.50
C TYR A 39 -9.96 -4.54 10.87
N ASN A 40 -10.10 -3.62 11.81
CA ASN A 40 -10.80 -3.84 13.08
C ASN A 40 -12.21 -3.20 12.95
N ILE A 41 -13.25 -3.93 13.35
CA ILE A 41 -14.63 -3.45 13.32
C ILE A 41 -14.83 -2.15 14.12
N GLU A 42 -14.05 -1.95 15.19
CA GLU A 42 -14.12 -0.75 16.02
C GLU A 42 -13.68 0.51 15.26
N ASN A 43 -12.86 0.36 14.23
CA ASN A 43 -12.26 1.47 13.47
C ASN A 43 -12.71 1.50 12.00
N ILE A 44 -13.69 0.67 11.61
CA ILE A 44 -14.11 0.54 10.20
C ILE A 44 -14.70 1.85 9.65
N GLU A 45 -15.34 2.64 10.50
CA GLU A 45 -15.95 3.93 10.14
C GLU A 45 -14.96 5.11 10.24
N THR A 46 -13.68 4.86 10.56
CA THR A 46 -12.68 5.93 10.68
C THR A 46 -12.15 6.34 9.30
N THR A 47 -11.86 7.64 9.14
CA THR A 47 -11.39 8.22 7.86
C THR A 47 -9.90 7.97 7.59
N GLN A 48 -9.35 6.86 8.08
CA GLN A 48 -7.94 6.53 7.82
C GLN A 48 -7.75 6.28 6.32
N ARG A 49 -6.74 6.92 5.74
CA ARG A 49 -6.47 6.82 4.31
C ARG A 49 -6.15 5.37 3.93
N SER A 50 -6.99 4.82 3.05
CA SER A 50 -6.82 3.45 2.56
C SER A 50 -5.81 3.34 1.40
N PHE A 51 -5.57 4.45 0.69
CA PHE A 51 -4.66 4.54 -0.45
C PHE A 51 -3.82 5.81 -0.41
N TYR A 52 -2.57 5.72 -0.88
CA TYR A 52 -1.69 6.85 -1.09
C TYR A 52 -1.25 6.87 -2.55
N PHE A 53 -1.41 8.01 -3.21
CA PHE A 53 -0.84 8.22 -4.52
C PHE A 53 0.66 8.55 -4.38
N SER A 54 1.52 7.71 -4.97
CA SER A 54 2.96 7.91 -4.99
C SER A 54 3.44 7.88 -6.45
N PRO A 55 3.76 9.04 -7.05
CA PRO A 55 4.27 9.09 -8.41
C PRO A 55 5.54 8.24 -8.56
N SER A 56 5.62 7.43 -9.61
CA SER A 56 6.78 6.59 -9.89
C SER A 56 6.88 6.27 -11.38
N ASP A 57 8.07 6.31 -11.96
CA ASP A 57 8.27 5.78 -13.33
C ASP A 57 8.22 4.23 -13.37
N GLU A 58 8.09 3.60 -12.20
CA GLU A 58 8.15 2.16 -12.01
C GLU A 58 6.88 1.66 -11.28
N PHE A 59 5.70 2.01 -11.80
CA PHE A 59 4.42 1.56 -11.26
C PHE A 59 4.26 0.04 -11.39
N LYS A 60 3.65 -0.58 -10.38
CA LYS A 60 3.29 -2.01 -10.40
C LYS A 60 2.06 -2.31 -11.27
N ILE A 61 1.26 -1.29 -11.57
CA ILE A 61 0.08 -1.38 -12.44
C ILE A 61 0.57 -1.15 -13.87
N ILE A 62 0.67 -2.22 -14.65
CA ILE A 62 1.18 -2.23 -16.03
C ILE A 62 0.17 -2.80 -17.04
N TYR A 63 -0.96 -3.32 -16.54
CA TYR A 63 -2.08 -3.78 -17.34
C TYR A 63 -3.32 -2.96 -16.99
N ASP A 64 -4.16 -2.71 -17.98
CA ASP A 64 -5.52 -2.25 -17.76
C ASP A 64 -6.35 -3.46 -17.33
N ALA A 65 -6.69 -3.53 -16.03
CA ALA A 65 -7.20 -4.74 -15.40
C ALA A 65 -8.09 -4.41 -14.20
N PRO A 66 -9.08 -5.26 -13.86
CA PRO A 66 -9.86 -5.06 -12.65
C PRO A 66 -9.01 -5.17 -11.38
N HIS A 67 -9.35 -4.36 -10.39
CA HIS A 67 -8.71 -4.32 -9.09
C HIS A 67 -9.66 -4.77 -7.98
N PHE A 68 -9.16 -5.64 -7.12
CA PHE A 68 -9.86 -6.13 -5.94
C PHE A 68 -9.10 -5.79 -4.66
N ILE A 69 -9.85 -5.64 -3.57
CA ILE A 69 -9.30 -5.70 -2.21
C ILE A 69 -9.86 -6.95 -1.54
N ILE A 70 -8.98 -7.77 -0.94
CA ILE A 70 -9.37 -8.74 0.08
C ILE A 70 -9.08 -8.15 1.46
N SER A 71 -10.12 -8.05 2.28
CA SER A 71 -10.05 -7.45 3.61
C SER A 71 -10.38 -8.48 4.66
N PHE A 72 -9.48 -8.68 5.62
CA PHE A 72 -9.66 -9.59 6.75
C PHE A 72 -10.02 -8.82 8.02
N GLU A 73 -11.10 -9.23 8.67
CA GLU A 73 -11.51 -8.69 9.96
C GLU A 73 -10.69 -9.33 11.08
N ILE A 74 -9.83 -8.54 11.69
CA ILE A 74 -8.92 -8.97 12.74
C ILE A 74 -9.44 -8.50 14.10
N TYR A 75 -9.39 -9.39 15.09
CA TYR A 75 -9.74 -9.09 16.48
C TYR A 75 -8.70 -9.66 17.44
N VAL A 76 -8.60 -9.07 18.63
CA VAL A 76 -7.75 -9.58 19.72
C VAL A 76 -8.48 -10.74 20.39
N ALA A 77 -7.94 -11.94 20.26
CA ALA A 77 -8.52 -13.17 20.83
C ALA A 77 -7.99 -13.49 22.24
N GLY A 78 -6.99 -12.75 22.70
CA GLY A 78 -6.37 -12.90 24.01
C GLY A 78 -5.00 -12.24 24.07
N GLU A 79 -4.32 -12.44 25.19
CA GLU A 79 -2.99 -11.90 25.44
C GLU A 79 -2.10 -12.98 26.06
N LYS A 80 -0.83 -13.04 25.62
CA LYS A 80 0.17 -13.92 26.18
C LYS A 80 1.49 -13.17 26.26
N GLU A 81 2.10 -13.13 27.44
CA GLU A 81 3.40 -12.48 27.67
C GLU A 81 3.44 -11.01 27.18
N ASN A 82 2.41 -10.21 27.51
CA ASN A 82 2.24 -8.83 27.03
C ASN A 82 2.16 -8.67 25.49
N LYS A 83 1.79 -9.74 24.77
CA LYS A 83 1.56 -9.69 23.32
C LYS A 83 0.13 -10.06 23.01
N HIS A 84 -0.54 -9.22 22.21
CA HIS A 84 -1.86 -9.52 21.68
C HIS A 84 -1.80 -10.70 20.71
N ILE A 85 -2.73 -11.64 20.89
CA ILE A 85 -2.97 -12.74 19.96
C ILE A 85 -4.11 -12.31 19.03
N TYR A 86 -3.78 -12.11 17.76
CA TYR A 86 -4.75 -11.71 16.75
C TYR A 86 -5.34 -12.92 16.03
N LYS A 87 -6.65 -12.90 15.78
CA LYS A 87 -7.34 -13.88 14.95
C LYS A 87 -8.20 -13.18 13.90
N CYS A 88 -8.42 -13.87 12.79
CA CYS A 88 -9.35 -13.45 11.74
C CYS A 88 -10.73 -14.04 12.01
N LYS A 89 -11.78 -13.21 11.95
CA LYS A 89 -13.18 -13.68 12.09
C LYS A 89 -14.01 -13.61 10.81
N HIS A 90 -13.63 -12.75 9.87
CA HIS A 90 -14.42 -12.51 8.66
C HIS A 90 -13.54 -12.03 7.50
N TYR A 91 -14.00 -12.20 6.27
CA TYR A 91 -13.32 -11.66 5.09
C TYR A 91 -14.33 -11.05 4.11
N LYS A 92 -13.89 -10.03 3.38
CA LYS A 92 -14.64 -9.41 2.27
C LYS A 92 -13.74 -9.33 1.04
N ILE A 93 -14.32 -9.51 -0.13
CA ILE A 93 -13.68 -9.20 -1.42
C ILE A 93 -14.47 -8.05 -2.04
N LEU A 94 -13.78 -6.97 -2.37
CA LEU A 94 -14.37 -5.73 -2.87
C LEU A 94 -13.80 -5.45 -4.27
N SER A 95 -14.67 -5.16 -5.24
CA SER A 95 -14.25 -4.45 -6.45
C SER A 95 -14.09 -2.97 -6.11
N ILE A 96 -13.03 -2.35 -6.61
CA ILE A 96 -12.77 -0.91 -6.41
C ILE A 96 -12.85 -0.10 -7.70
N GLU A 97 -13.40 -0.68 -8.76
CA GLU A 97 -13.58 -0.02 -10.07
C GLU A 97 -14.32 1.32 -9.95
N SER A 98 -15.34 1.38 -9.09
CA SER A 98 -16.15 2.59 -8.87
C SER A 98 -15.94 3.21 -7.48
N LEU A 99 -14.83 2.88 -6.81
CA LEU A 99 -14.51 3.45 -5.50
C LEU A 99 -14.24 4.96 -5.65
N SER A 100 -15.01 5.78 -4.93
CA SER A 100 -14.78 7.23 -4.89
C SER A 100 -13.47 7.54 -4.16
N LEU A 101 -12.67 8.45 -4.71
CA LEU A 101 -11.35 8.81 -4.19
C LEU A 101 -11.17 10.32 -4.14
N ASP A 102 -10.63 10.81 -3.03
CA ASP A 102 -10.11 12.18 -2.92
C ASP A 102 -8.59 12.18 -3.14
N VAL A 103 -8.12 13.02 -4.06
CA VAL A 103 -6.68 13.15 -4.33
C VAL A 103 -6.08 14.20 -3.40
N LYS A 104 -5.20 13.77 -2.49
CA LYS A 104 -4.38 14.67 -1.68
C LYS A 104 -2.97 14.77 -2.26
N TYR A 105 -2.56 15.96 -2.69
CA TYR A 105 -1.19 16.22 -3.10
C TYR A 105 -0.29 16.37 -1.87
N GLU A 106 0.71 15.51 -1.75
CA GLU A 106 1.75 15.60 -0.72
C GLU A 106 3.14 15.65 -1.37
N PHE A 107 3.90 16.69 -1.04
CA PHE A 107 5.29 16.81 -1.47
C PHE A 107 6.16 15.89 -0.59
N ASN A 108 6.70 14.85 -1.19
CA ASN A 108 7.57 13.90 -0.51
C ASN A 108 9.05 14.21 -0.79
N SER A 109 9.86 14.32 0.27
CA SER A 109 11.32 14.42 0.21
C SER A 109 11.96 13.47 1.24
N ASN A 110 13.29 13.41 1.28
CA ASN A 110 14.01 12.59 2.25
C ASN A 110 15.24 13.34 2.79
N ASN A 111 15.76 12.87 3.92
CA ASN A 111 16.91 13.50 4.59
C ASN A 111 18.11 13.66 3.68
N LYS A 112 18.37 12.67 2.82
CA LYS A 112 19.49 12.74 1.87
C LYS A 112 19.34 13.94 0.93
N ARG A 113 18.14 14.17 0.37
CA ARG A 113 17.87 15.34 -0.48
C ARG A 113 17.95 16.65 0.30
N MET A 114 17.44 16.67 1.53
CA MET A 114 17.43 17.90 2.34
C MET A 114 18.84 18.35 2.74
N TYR A 115 19.71 17.43 3.13
CA TYR A 115 21.03 17.77 3.69
C TYR A 115 22.19 17.60 2.70
N SER A 116 21.94 17.14 1.45
CA SER A 116 23.03 16.94 0.47
C SER A 116 23.59 18.25 -0.10
N GLY A 117 22.79 19.33 -0.12
CA GLY A 117 23.08 20.55 -0.88
C GLY A 117 23.09 20.34 -2.41
N LYS A 118 22.70 19.16 -2.90
CA LYS A 118 22.74 18.78 -4.32
C LYS A 118 21.37 18.80 -4.99
N ASP A 119 20.31 18.78 -4.18
CA ASP A 119 18.93 18.65 -4.63
C ASP A 119 18.14 19.96 -4.43
N GLY A 120 18.84 21.11 -4.51
CA GLY A 120 18.24 22.45 -4.46
C GLY A 120 18.08 23.06 -3.07
N THR A 121 18.38 22.33 -2.00
CA THR A 121 18.44 22.91 -0.66
C THR A 121 19.72 23.73 -0.46
N ILE A 122 19.59 24.84 0.25
CA ILE A 122 20.69 25.75 0.58
C ILE A 122 20.71 25.90 2.10
N VAL A 123 21.87 25.66 2.71
CA VAL A 123 22.07 25.91 4.15
C VAL A 123 22.28 27.41 4.35
N LEU A 124 21.36 28.05 5.06
CA LEU A 124 21.44 29.48 5.37
C LEU A 124 22.18 29.77 6.68
N ALA A 125 22.15 28.84 7.63
CA ALA A 125 22.85 28.90 8.91
C ALA A 125 22.95 27.49 9.52
N GLU A 126 24.02 27.22 10.28
CA GLU A 126 24.25 25.98 11.02
C GLU A 126 25.03 26.30 12.31
N GLY A 127 24.72 25.61 13.40
CA GLY A 127 25.38 25.83 14.70
C GLY A 127 24.89 24.88 15.79
N GLU A 128 25.63 24.80 16.88
CA GLU A 128 25.28 23.99 18.06
C GLU A 128 24.47 24.82 19.07
N ILE A 129 23.44 24.22 19.65
CA ILE A 129 22.72 24.79 20.80
C ILE A 129 23.35 24.22 22.07
N LYS A 130 23.81 25.12 22.95
CA LYS A 130 24.33 24.78 24.28
C LYS A 130 23.24 24.81 25.34
#